data_AF-A0A2D8Z7P5-F1
#
_entry.id   AF-A0A2D8Z7P5-F1
#
_cell.length_a   1.000
_cell.length_b   1.000
_cell.length_c   1.000
_cell.angle_alpha   90.00
_cell.angle_beta   90.00
_cell.angle_gamma   90.00
#
_symmetry.space_group_name_H-M   'P 1'
#
loop_
_entity.id
_entity.type
_entity.pdbx_description
1 polymer ?
#
loop_
_entity_poly.entity_id
_entity_poly.type
_entity_poly.pdbx_seq_one_letter_code
_entity_poly.pdbx_strand_id
1 'polypeptide(L)'
;MSYFNEPSSNSEMRLQAVRGYYELEMYDDAWDELKEIEKSYPLTPLILQMKILLLLKEKSWDLALGLSEKLQRMEPENGAGFIQGAYCLHEMKRTDEALELLEIAPDS
;
A
#
# COMPACT_ATOMS: atom_id res chain seq x y z
N MET A 1 2.53 23.16 -23.55
CA MET A 1 2.99 21.76 -23.66
C MET A 1 3.37 21.29 -22.27
N SER A 2 2.53 20.47 -21.64
CA SER A 2 2.83 19.84 -20.35
C SER A 2 3.61 18.55 -20.63
N TYR A 3 4.88 18.49 -20.24
CA TYR A 3 5.61 17.23 -20.18
C TYR A 3 5.05 16.44 -19.00
N PHE A 4 3.98 15.68 -19.25
CA PHE A 4 3.68 14.53 -18.39
C PHE A 4 4.90 13.61 -18.49
N ASN A 5 5.59 13.43 -17.37
CA ASN A 5 6.49 12.30 -17.19
C ASN A 5 5.64 11.04 -17.39
N GLU A 6 5.67 10.48 -18.59
CA GLU A 6 5.24 9.09 -18.78
C GLU A 6 6.06 8.23 -17.80
N PRO A 7 5.45 7.30 -17.07
CA PRO A 7 6.20 6.35 -16.27
C PRO A 7 7.21 5.68 -17.21
N SER A 8 8.48 6.04 -17.06
CA SER A 8 9.54 5.41 -17.83
C SER A 8 9.44 3.90 -17.57
N SER A 9 9.60 3.07 -18.60
CA SER A 9 9.62 1.60 -18.52
C SER A 9 10.38 1.04 -17.30
N ASN A 10 11.33 1.79 -16.76
CA ASN A 10 12.06 1.49 -15.53
C ASN A 10 11.19 1.43 -14.25
N SER A 11 10.28 2.39 -13.99
CA SER A 11 9.50 2.42 -12.73
C SER A 11 8.45 1.32 -12.66
N GLU A 12 7.82 0.99 -13.78
CA GLU A 12 6.90 -0.14 -13.88
C GLU A 12 7.63 -1.47 -13.68
N MET A 13 8.81 -1.64 -14.30
CA MET A 13 9.64 -2.82 -14.10
C MET A 13 10.08 -2.97 -12.64
N ARG A 14 10.46 -1.87 -11.97
CA ARG A 14 10.79 -1.90 -10.53
C ARG A 14 9.58 -2.25 -9.68
N LEU A 15 8.39 -1.74 -9.98
CA LEU A 15 7.18 -2.12 -9.23
C LEU A 15 6.86 -3.61 -9.38
N GLN A 16 7.08 -4.19 -10.56
CA GLN A 16 6.98 -5.64 -10.73
C GLN A 16 8.06 -6.38 -9.91
N ALA A 17 9.28 -5.85 -9.84
CA ALA A 17 10.33 -6.41 -9.00
C ALA A 17 9.97 -6.35 -7.50
N VAL A 18 9.46 -5.22 -6.99
CA VAL A 18 8.96 -5.10 -5.60
C VAL A 18 7.93 -6.19 -5.31
N ARG A 19 6.98 -6.41 -6.23
CA ARG A 19 5.99 -7.48 -6.09
C ARG A 19 6.62 -8.87 -6.06
N GLY A 20 7.56 -9.14 -6.97
CA GLY A 20 8.30 -10.41 -7.00
C GLY A 20 9.07 -10.67 -5.71
N TYR A 21 9.79 -9.66 -5.19
CA TYR A 21 10.49 -9.75 -3.92
C TYR A 21 9.54 -10.00 -2.75
N TYR A 22 8.40 -9.30 -2.71
CA TYR A 22 7.37 -9.54 -1.70
C TYR A 22 6.83 -10.99 -1.74
N GLU A 23 6.52 -11.51 -2.94
CA GLU A 23 6.03 -12.88 -3.12
C GLU A 23 7.06 -13.95 -2.73
N LEU A 24 8.36 -13.63 -2.83
CA LEU A 24 9.47 -14.47 -2.39
C LEU A 24 9.88 -14.23 -0.93
N GLU A 25 9.12 -13.42 -0.19
CA GLU A 25 9.39 -13.03 1.20
C GLU A 25 10.73 -12.30 1.42
N MET A 26 11.27 -11.69 0.35
CA MET A 26 12.47 -10.86 0.36
C MET A 26 12.09 -9.40 0.68
N TYR A 27 11.63 -9.16 1.90
CA TYR A 27 11.01 -7.87 2.28
C TYR A 27 12.00 -6.70 2.26
N ASP A 28 13.27 -6.92 2.64
CA ASP A 28 14.31 -5.89 2.61
C ASP A 28 14.58 -5.41 1.17
N ASP A 29 14.73 -6.35 0.22
CA ASP A 29 14.91 -6.03 -1.20
C ASP A 29 13.69 -5.30 -1.78
N ALA A 30 12.47 -5.71 -1.39
CA ALA A 30 11.25 -5.02 -1.79
C ALA A 30 11.23 -3.55 -1.30
N TRP A 31 11.67 -3.30 -0.07
CA TRP A 31 11.81 -1.94 0.45
C TRP A 31 12.87 -1.12 -0.27
N ASP A 32 14.00 -1.72 -0.60
CA ASP A 32 15.08 -1.03 -1.30
C ASP A 32 14.67 -0.61 -2.71
N GLU A 33 13.98 -1.47 -3.46
CA GLU A 33 13.42 -1.08 -4.76
C GLU A 33 12.34 0.02 -4.62
N LEU A 34 11.49 -0.02 -3.59
CA LEU A 34 10.53 1.06 -3.34
C LEU A 34 11.22 2.40 -3.06
N LYS A 35 12.30 2.42 -2.29
CA LYS A 35 13.09 3.63 -2.04
C LYS A 35 13.66 4.19 -3.36
N GLU A 36 14.12 3.33 -4.27
CA GLU A 36 14.60 3.77 -5.58
C GLU A 36 13.48 4.36 -6.45
N ILE A 37 12.30 3.73 -6.45
CA ILE A 37 11.12 4.26 -7.16
C ILE A 37 10.75 5.66 -6.64
N GLU A 38 10.67 5.83 -5.31
CA GLU A 38 10.23 7.08 -4.68
C GLU A 38 11.18 8.27 -4.91
N LYS A 39 12.44 8.04 -5.31
CA LYS A 39 13.37 9.13 -5.67
C LYS A 39 12.94 9.91 -6.90
N SER A 40 12.29 9.24 -7.84
CA SER A 40 12.01 9.79 -9.19
C SER A 40 10.54 9.71 -9.58
N TYR A 41 9.72 9.01 -8.78
CA TYR A 41 8.32 8.75 -9.08
C TYR A 41 7.44 9.19 -7.90
N PRO A 42 6.33 9.91 -8.15
CA PRO A 42 5.44 10.35 -7.10
C PRO A 42 4.81 9.14 -6.39
N LEU A 43 4.43 9.33 -5.13
CA LEU A 43 3.65 8.34 -4.39
C LEU A 43 2.28 8.13 -5.06
N THR A 44 2.05 6.93 -5.59
CA THR A 44 0.77 6.51 -6.19
C THR A 44 0.05 5.51 -5.29
N PRO A 45 -1.26 5.26 -5.53
CA PRO A 45 -2.01 4.23 -4.81
C PRO A 45 -1.32 2.85 -4.84
N LEU A 46 -0.74 2.48 -5.99
CA LEU A 46 -0.03 1.20 -6.14
C LEU A 46 1.23 1.11 -5.27
N ILE A 47 2.05 2.17 -5.22
CA ILE A 47 3.21 2.23 -4.31
C ILE A 47 2.73 2.15 -2.86
N LEU A 48 1.67 2.87 -2.52
CA LEU A 48 1.10 2.88 -1.18
C LEU A 48 0.63 1.48 -0.77
N GLN A 49 -0.03 0.76 -1.67
CA GLN A 49 -0.48 -0.62 -1.45
C GLN A 49 0.69 -1.57 -1.18
N MET A 50 1.78 -1.47 -1.95
CA MET A 50 2.99 -2.28 -1.71
C MET A 50 3.63 -1.97 -0.35
N LYS A 51 3.70 -0.70 0.04
CA LYS A 51 4.21 -0.29 1.36
C LYS A 51 3.34 -0.85 2.49
N ILE A 52 2.02 -0.80 2.35
CA ILE A 52 1.09 -1.38 3.33
C ILE A 52 1.35 -2.88 3.46
N LEU A 53 1.43 -3.62 2.36
CA LEU A 53 1.69 -5.07 2.39
C LEU A 53 2.99 -5.42 3.12
N LEU A 54 4.08 -4.67 2.89
CA LEU A 54 5.34 -4.88 3.59
C LEU A 54 5.23 -4.58 5.10
N LEU A 55 4.60 -3.47 5.48
CA LEU A 55 4.37 -3.12 6.88
C LEU A 55 3.50 -4.17 7.60
N LEU A 56 2.52 -4.76 6.90
CA LEU A 56 1.71 -5.85 7.44
C LEU A 56 2.57 -7.09 7.74
N LYS A 57 3.54 -7.41 6.88
CA LYS A 57 4.48 -8.53 7.11
C LYS A 57 5.40 -8.28 8.30
N GLU A 58 5.82 -7.03 8.47
CA GLU A 58 6.62 -6.59 9.63
C GLU A 58 5.81 -6.45 10.91
N LYS A 59 4.48 -6.57 10.85
CA LYS A 59 3.56 -6.30 11.97
C LYS A 59 3.60 -4.86 12.46
N SER A 60 3.97 -3.94 11.58
CA SER A 60 4.00 -2.49 11.82
C SER A 60 2.60 -1.90 11.67
N TRP A 61 1.67 -2.33 12.52
CA TRP A 61 0.22 -2.10 12.38
C TRP A 61 -0.17 -0.63 12.33
N ASP A 62 0.37 0.20 13.23
CA ASP A 62 0.05 1.64 13.27
C ASP A 62 0.45 2.36 11.98
N LEU A 63 1.64 2.02 11.44
CA LEU A 63 2.13 2.59 10.19
C LEU A 63 1.31 2.09 9.01
N ALA A 64 1.00 0.80 8.96
CA ALA A 64 0.16 0.21 7.93
C ALA A 64 -1.23 0.85 7.92
N LEU A 65 -1.86 1.02 9.10
CA LEU A 65 -3.16 1.68 9.24
C LEU A 65 -3.12 3.11 8.70
N GLY A 66 -2.12 3.91 9.06
CA GLY A 66 -1.99 5.29 8.56
C GLY A 66 -1.84 5.38 7.03
N LEU A 67 -1.14 4.41 6.42
CA LEU A 67 -1.07 4.32 4.95
C LEU A 67 -2.37 3.80 4.34
N SER A 68 -3.07 2.86 4.98
CA SER A 68 -4.37 2.37 4.54
C SER A 68 -5.43 3.48 4.52
N GLU A 69 -5.49 4.33 5.55
CA GLU A 69 -6.36 5.51 5.56
C GLU A 69 -6.01 6.50 4.44
N LYS A 70 -4.72 6.64 4.12
CA LYS A 70 -4.29 7.46 2.99
C LYS A 70 -4.75 6.83 1.66
N LEU A 71 -4.69 5.51 1.53
CA LEU A 71 -5.14 4.79 0.34
C LEU A 71 -6.65 4.97 0.14
N GLN A 72 -7.45 4.85 1.22
CA GLN A 72 -8.89 5.12 1.20
C GLN A 72 -9.20 6.54 0.68
N ARG A 73 -8.42 7.55 1.09
CA ARG A 73 -8.60 8.93 0.59
C ARG A 73 -8.21 9.11 -0.88
N MET A 74 -7.25 8.33 -1.37
CA MET A 74 -6.79 8.39 -2.77
C MET A 74 -7.68 7.61 -3.72
N GLU A 75 -8.19 6.46 -3.27
CA GLU A 75 -9.07 5.56 -4.03
C GLU A 75 -10.28 5.16 -3.16
N PRO A 76 -11.23 6.09 -2.92
CA PRO A 76 -12.38 5.83 -2.04
C PRO A 76 -13.32 4.75 -2.57
N GLU A 77 -13.33 4.53 -3.89
CA GLU A 77 -14.10 3.49 -4.55
C GLU A 77 -13.38 2.12 -4.55
N ASN A 78 -12.15 2.04 -4.02
CA ASN A 78 -11.37 0.80 -3.96
C ASN A 78 -11.35 0.24 -2.53
N GLY A 79 -11.88 -0.96 -2.34
CA GLY A 79 -11.98 -1.62 -1.04
C GLY A 79 -10.62 -2.00 -0.41
N ALA A 80 -9.51 -1.97 -1.15
CA ALA A 80 -8.21 -2.44 -0.65
C ALA A 80 -7.75 -1.69 0.61
N GLY A 81 -7.87 -0.37 0.64
CA GLY A 81 -7.48 0.44 1.79
C GLY A 81 -8.35 0.19 3.03
N PHE A 82 -9.63 -0.14 2.85
CA PHE A 82 -10.54 -0.47 3.94
C PHE A 82 -10.21 -1.84 4.54
N ILE A 83 -10.04 -2.85 3.69
CA ILE A 83 -9.71 -4.23 4.11
C ILE A 83 -8.38 -4.26 4.87
N GLN A 84 -7.34 -3.59 4.34
CA GLN A 84 -6.03 -3.55 4.97
C GLN A 84 -6.06 -2.77 6.30
N GLY A 85 -6.79 -1.65 6.35
CA GLY A 85 -6.97 -0.86 7.58
C GLY A 85 -7.70 -1.64 8.66
N ALA A 86 -8.79 -2.34 8.30
CA ALA A 86 -9.56 -3.17 9.21
C ALA A 86 -8.71 -4.33 9.76
N TYR A 87 -7.88 -4.94 8.91
CA TYR A 87 -6.94 -5.96 9.36
C TYR A 87 -5.95 -5.41 10.39
N CYS A 88 -5.37 -4.23 10.17
CA CYS A 88 -4.50 -3.57 11.17
C CYS A 88 -5.22 -3.33 12.50
N LEU A 89 -6.43 -2.77 12.45
CA LEU A 89 -7.26 -2.50 13.63
C LEU A 89 -7.53 -3.78 14.43
N HIS A 90 -7.88 -4.87 13.75
CA HIS A 90 -8.11 -6.17 14.38
C HIS A 90 -6.85 -6.71 15.07
N GLU A 91 -5.68 -6.66 14.42
CA GLU A 91 -4.40 -7.10 15.01
C GLU A 91 -4.05 -6.28 16.27
N MET A 92 -4.38 -4.99 16.27
CA MET A 92 -4.25 -4.09 17.43
C MET A 92 -5.36 -4.25 18.49
N LYS A 93 -6.22 -5.27 18.38
CA LYS A 93 -7.36 -5.54 19.30
C LYS A 93 -8.46 -4.49 19.29
N ARG A 94 -8.54 -3.68 18.23
CA ARG A 94 -9.60 -2.69 17.96
C ARG A 94 -10.63 -3.29 16.98
N THR A 95 -11.16 -4.47 17.32
CA THR A 95 -12.03 -5.24 16.41
C THR A 95 -13.34 -4.53 16.08
N ASP A 96 -13.92 -3.79 17.04
CA ASP A 96 -15.17 -3.06 16.81
C ASP A 96 -14.96 -1.99 15.73
N GLU A 97 -13.88 -1.22 15.82
CA GLU A 97 -13.50 -0.23 14.80
C GLU A 97 -13.17 -0.88 13.44
N ALA A 98 -12.61 -2.10 13.44
CA ALA A 98 -12.37 -2.84 12.21
C ALA A 98 -13.68 -3.20 11.51
N LEU A 99 -14.71 -3.62 12.27
CA LEU A 99 -16.03 -3.94 11.72
C LEU A 99 -16.72 -2.68 11.19
N GLU A 100 -16.73 -1.60 11.96
CA GLU A 100 -17.27 -0.29 11.53
C GLU A 100 -16.61 0.18 10.22
N LEU A 101 -15.29 0.00 10.08
CA LEU A 101 -14.57 0.36 8.87
C LEU A 101 -14.96 -0.51 7.66
N LEU A 102 -15.23 -1.80 7.87
CA LEU A 102 -15.68 -2.69 6.79
C LEU A 102 -17.13 -2.43 6.38
N GLU A 103 -17.98 -1.99 7.30
CA GLU A 103 -19.37 -1.63 6.99
C GLU A 103 -19.49 -0.43 6.03
N ILE A 104 -18.51 0.49 6.07
CA ILE A 104 -18.46 1.66 5.19
C ILE A 104 -17.61 1.44 3.93
N ALA A 105 -17.01 0.26 3.76
CA ALA A 105 -16.19 -0.03 2.59
C ALA A 105 -17.05 -0.08 1.31
N PRO A 106 -16.54 0.39 0.16
CA PRO A 106 -17.26 0.30 -1.10
C PRO A 106 -17.47 -1.16 -1.54
N ASP A 107 -18.58 -1.42 -2.20
CA ASP A 107 -18.82 -2.70 -2.88
C ASP A 107 -17.78 -2.88 -4.00
N SER A 108 -17.24 -4.10 -4.12
CA SER A 108 -16.20 -4.45 -5.11
C SER A 108 -16.76 -4.73 -6.52
#